data_AF-A0A1J5BR07-F1
#
_entry.id   AF-A0A1J5BR07-F1
#
_cell.length_a   1.000
_cell.length_b   1.000
_cell.length_c   1.000
_cell.angle_alpha   90.00
_cell.angle_beta   90.00
_cell.angle_gamma   90.00
#
_symmetry.space_group_name_H-M   'P 1'
#
loop_
_entity.id
_entity.type
_entity.pdbx_description
1 polymer ?
#
loop_
_entity_poly.entity_id
_entity_poly.type
_entity_poly.pdbx_seq_one_letter_code
_entity_poly.pdbx_strand_id
1 'polypeptide(L)'
;MKKKLLLFTLLAAFFVIFLTGCGTSPFPKVTESGVVVQVLARGRPMENITVGVKVTNNTSNYIGDVTVRLDSIDGHQDLLPFQLWRSQQELNIQSISKSSTIDAGKDATFTFGITSYLYIEAKSYPMVIKTTYKDSNGKENLITRNSIVDLVIPNKFYKFMRDLIEGIHKVIPNYGFAIIALTIIIKLITHPLTKTQFKSTAKMQKIQPEIKKIQQKYKDDPKKANQEVMRIYKEHNVSMFGGCLPLLVQWPLLFVLFGALNNYAPFNTSRFLWLSNINSPDTYYIMPVLVFLSMFLQSKTSQLPGVEMDSNTKMMTYFLPVIFAVWAIKWSPSILIYWITFSLIAVGEQTIILRGIRVAMEQPKGQSKSRIVEEELPQRELPEQIGTHEQSQVTKEKKEKEVKPVKTKKNPRSKQEKK
;
A
#
# COMPACT_ATOMS: atom_id res chain seq x y z
N MET A 1 -12.34 -19.17 -2.76
CA MET A 1 -11.94 -18.07 -3.67
C MET A 1 -12.65 -16.74 -3.37
N LYS A 2 -14.00 -16.70 -3.27
CA LYS A 2 -14.76 -15.45 -3.08
C LYS A 2 -14.31 -14.55 -1.91
N LYS A 3 -14.05 -15.08 -0.70
CA LYS A 3 -13.60 -14.26 0.45
C LYS A 3 -12.19 -13.65 0.31
N LYS A 4 -11.27 -14.34 -0.38
CA LYS A 4 -9.91 -13.83 -0.63
C LYS A 4 -9.89 -12.80 -1.74
N LEU A 5 -10.72 -13.01 -2.78
CA LEU A 5 -10.98 -12.02 -3.81
C LEU A 5 -11.63 -10.77 -3.21
N LEU A 6 -12.57 -10.94 -2.27
CA LEU A 6 -13.23 -9.83 -1.57
C LEU A 6 -12.26 -9.01 -0.71
N LEU A 7 -11.35 -9.67 0.01
CA LEU A 7 -10.30 -9.00 0.79
C LEU A 7 -9.32 -8.26 -0.13
N PHE A 8 -8.97 -8.87 -1.27
CA PHE A 8 -8.10 -8.25 -2.26
C PHE A 8 -8.79 -7.05 -2.94
N THR A 9 -10.08 -7.14 -3.26
CA THR A 9 -10.87 -6.02 -3.79
C THR A 9 -11.09 -4.93 -2.73
N LEU A 10 -11.22 -5.29 -1.45
CA LEU A 10 -11.31 -4.30 -0.36
C LEU A 10 -9.98 -3.61 -0.10
N LEU A 11 -8.86 -4.32 -0.14
CA LEU A 11 -7.52 -3.73 -0.07
C LEU A 11 -7.23 -2.88 -1.30
N ALA A 12 -7.61 -3.34 -2.49
CA ALA A 12 -7.54 -2.56 -3.72
C ALA A 12 -8.42 -1.32 -3.67
N ALA A 13 -9.65 -1.42 -3.15
CA ALA A 13 -10.55 -0.28 -3.00
C ALA A 13 -10.05 0.70 -1.94
N PHE A 14 -9.57 0.22 -0.80
CA PHE A 14 -8.97 1.05 0.24
C PHE A 14 -7.71 1.75 -0.27
N PHE A 15 -6.87 1.03 -1.03
CA PHE A 15 -5.72 1.59 -1.71
C PHE A 15 -6.16 2.64 -2.73
N VAL A 16 -7.10 2.35 -3.63
CA VAL A 16 -7.63 3.31 -4.61
C VAL A 16 -8.21 4.57 -3.94
N ILE A 17 -8.99 4.44 -2.86
CA ILE A 17 -9.56 5.57 -2.09
C ILE A 17 -8.47 6.42 -1.43
N PHE A 18 -7.44 5.77 -0.87
CA PHE A 18 -6.30 6.48 -0.28
C PHE A 18 -5.49 7.23 -1.34
N LEU A 19 -5.33 6.64 -2.52
CA LEU A 19 -4.51 7.17 -3.61
C LEU A 19 -5.24 8.24 -4.43
N THR A 20 -6.57 8.19 -4.54
CA THR A 20 -7.30 9.20 -5.29
C THR A 20 -7.32 10.56 -4.62
N GLY A 21 -6.98 10.66 -3.31
CA GLY A 21 -6.41 11.83 -2.61
C GLY A 21 -7.13 13.19 -2.77
N CYS A 22 -8.20 13.25 -3.53
CA CYS A 22 -8.91 14.42 -3.98
C CYS A 22 -10.36 14.20 -3.59
N GLY A 23 -10.58 14.05 -2.29
CA GLY A 23 -11.88 14.36 -1.74
C GLY A 23 -12.03 15.86 -1.80
N THR A 24 -12.53 16.41 -2.92
CA THR A 24 -13.13 17.73 -2.90
C THR A 24 -14.17 17.68 -1.80
N SER A 25 -13.95 18.42 -0.71
CA SER A 25 -14.95 18.43 0.37
C SER A 25 -16.26 18.87 -0.26
N PRO A 26 -17.38 18.17 -0.01
CA PRO A 26 -18.64 18.52 -0.63
C PRO A 26 -18.95 19.97 -0.26
N PHE A 27 -19.30 20.79 -1.26
CA PHE A 27 -19.77 22.15 -0.98
C PHE A 27 -20.95 22.07 -0.02
N PRO A 28 -20.99 22.91 1.04
CA PRO A 28 -22.13 22.94 1.93
C PRO A 28 -23.39 23.26 1.13
N LYS A 29 -24.54 22.66 1.46
CA LYS A 29 -25.79 23.02 0.79
C LYS A 29 -26.20 24.44 1.23
N VAL A 30 -26.59 25.29 0.29
CA VAL A 30 -27.04 26.67 0.57
C VAL A 30 -28.48 26.84 0.15
N THR A 31 -29.26 27.51 0.99
CA THR A 31 -30.71 27.75 0.83
C THR A 31 -31.02 29.21 0.47
N GLU A 32 -30.00 30.03 0.20
CA GLU A 32 -30.16 31.43 -0.20
C GLU A 32 -30.84 31.55 -1.58
N SER A 33 -31.73 32.54 -1.74
CA SER A 33 -32.34 32.87 -3.02
C SER A 33 -31.39 33.68 -3.91
N GLY A 34 -31.49 33.50 -5.23
CA GLY A 34 -30.63 34.20 -6.20
C GLY A 34 -29.42 33.39 -6.69
N VAL A 35 -28.39 34.06 -7.20
CA VAL A 35 -27.15 33.42 -7.62
C VAL A 35 -26.20 33.32 -6.43
N VAL A 36 -25.86 32.08 -6.04
CA VAL A 36 -25.00 31.79 -4.89
C VAL A 36 -23.64 31.35 -5.37
N VAL A 37 -22.58 31.98 -4.85
CA VAL A 37 -21.19 31.60 -5.11
C VAL A 37 -20.57 31.05 -3.83
N GLN A 38 -20.10 29.81 -3.91
CA GLN A 38 -19.41 29.11 -2.84
C GLN A 38 -17.97 28.83 -3.23
N VAL A 39 -17.06 28.98 -2.30
CA VAL A 39 -15.64 28.77 -2.53
C VAL A 39 -15.13 27.77 -1.51
N LEU A 40 -14.36 26.80 -1.99
CA LEU A 40 -13.66 25.84 -1.17
C LEU A 40 -12.22 25.74 -1.65
N ALA A 41 -11.28 26.11 -0.79
CA ALA A 41 -9.86 25.92 -1.01
C ALA A 41 -9.23 25.35 0.25
N ARG A 42 -8.80 24.09 0.16
CA ARG A 42 -8.13 23.42 1.27
C ARG A 42 -6.96 22.63 0.73
N GLY A 43 -5.82 22.76 1.41
CA GLY A 43 -4.62 22.04 1.01
C GLY A 43 -3.60 21.99 2.11
N ARG A 44 -2.35 21.76 1.72
CA ARG A 44 -1.19 21.72 2.62
C ARG A 44 -0.08 22.56 2.03
N PRO A 45 0.84 23.08 2.86
CA PRO A 45 2.03 23.74 2.37
C PRO A 45 2.81 22.87 1.39
N MET A 46 3.40 23.50 0.37
CA MET A 46 4.21 22.82 -0.67
C MET A 46 3.45 21.77 -1.49
N GLU A 47 2.14 21.91 -1.63
CA GLU A 47 1.31 21.06 -2.50
C GLU A 47 0.53 21.91 -3.51
N ASN A 48 0.04 21.29 -4.58
CA ASN A 48 -0.93 21.97 -5.45
C ASN A 48 -2.30 21.98 -4.77
N ILE A 49 -2.86 23.17 -4.60
CA ILE A 49 -4.13 23.40 -3.91
C ILE A 49 -5.17 23.71 -4.97
N THR A 50 -6.24 22.91 -5.00
CA THR A 50 -7.39 23.17 -5.86
C THR A 50 -8.34 24.13 -5.15
N VAL A 51 -8.60 25.27 -5.76
CA VAL A 51 -9.65 26.22 -5.39
C VAL A 51 -10.88 25.88 -6.22
N GLY A 52 -11.88 25.28 -5.59
CA GLY A 52 -13.18 25.03 -6.20
C GLY A 52 -14.12 26.20 -5.96
N VAL A 53 -14.76 26.70 -7.01
CA VAL A 53 -15.81 27.72 -6.96
C VAL A 53 -17.08 27.15 -7.56
N LYS A 54 -18.10 26.96 -6.73
CA LYS A 54 -19.43 26.50 -7.16
C LYS A 54 -20.37 27.70 -7.27
N VAL A 55 -20.93 27.88 -8.46
CA VAL A 55 -21.97 28.88 -8.75
C VAL A 55 -23.29 28.15 -8.90
N THR A 56 -24.26 28.48 -8.06
CA THR A 56 -25.60 27.87 -8.07
C THR A 56 -26.62 28.94 -8.47
N ASN A 57 -27.46 28.63 -9.44
CA ASN A 57 -28.53 29.51 -9.87
C ASN A 57 -29.84 29.11 -9.18
N ASN A 58 -30.20 29.77 -8.08
CA ASN A 58 -31.50 29.57 -7.42
C ASN A 58 -32.56 30.58 -7.90
N THR A 59 -32.36 31.23 -9.06
CA THR A 59 -33.39 32.07 -9.69
C THR A 59 -34.32 31.23 -10.57
N SER A 60 -35.45 31.81 -10.99
CA SER A 60 -36.40 31.16 -11.91
C SER A 60 -35.93 31.15 -13.37
N ASN A 61 -34.95 31.98 -13.72
CA ASN A 61 -34.48 32.18 -15.09
C ASN A 61 -33.05 31.67 -15.24
N TYR A 62 -32.57 31.53 -16.48
CA TYR A 62 -31.20 31.13 -16.74
C TYR A 62 -30.21 32.29 -16.53
N ILE A 63 -28.95 31.96 -16.26
CA ILE A 63 -27.82 32.91 -16.28
C ILE A 63 -26.78 32.49 -17.32
N GLY A 64 -26.20 33.44 -18.04
CA GLY A 64 -25.19 33.24 -19.09
C GLY A 64 -23.83 33.86 -18.76
N ASP A 65 -22.82 33.56 -19.58
CA ASP A 65 -21.47 34.15 -19.53
C ASP A 65 -20.80 34.16 -18.14
N VAL A 66 -21.00 33.09 -17.37
CA VAL A 66 -20.45 32.99 -16.01
C VAL A 66 -18.93 32.91 -16.07
N THR A 67 -18.29 33.92 -15.49
CA THR A 67 -16.83 34.08 -15.44
C THR A 67 -16.37 34.21 -14.01
N VAL A 68 -15.49 33.31 -13.56
CA VAL A 68 -14.93 33.34 -12.21
C VAL A 68 -13.45 33.73 -12.27
N ARG A 69 -13.03 34.66 -11.40
CA ARG A 69 -11.66 35.17 -11.28
C ARG A 69 -11.22 35.21 -9.82
N LEU A 70 -9.99 34.74 -9.57
CA LEU A 70 -9.29 34.95 -8.30
C LEU A 70 -8.63 36.33 -8.33
N ASP A 71 -8.99 37.21 -7.40
CA ASP A 71 -8.58 38.62 -7.39
C ASP A 71 -7.37 38.88 -6.50
N SER A 72 -7.36 38.32 -5.29
CA SER A 72 -6.23 38.43 -4.36
C SER A 72 -6.21 37.27 -3.36
N ILE A 73 -5.02 36.99 -2.83
CA ILE A 73 -4.81 36.13 -1.66
C ILE A 73 -3.98 36.96 -0.67
N ASP A 74 -4.40 37.01 0.59
CA ASP A 74 -3.73 37.77 1.66
C ASP A 74 -3.56 39.27 1.35
N GLY A 75 -4.47 39.84 0.56
CA GLY A 75 -4.39 41.23 0.09
C GLY A 75 -3.45 41.46 -1.10
N HIS A 76 -2.74 40.41 -1.54
CA HIS A 76 -1.81 40.45 -2.66
C HIS A 76 -2.49 40.07 -3.99
N GLN A 77 -2.48 40.98 -4.97
CA GLN A 77 -3.04 40.75 -6.31
C GLN A 77 -2.14 39.89 -7.20
N ASP A 78 -0.83 39.89 -6.93
CA ASP A 78 0.15 39.01 -7.56
C ASP A 78 0.12 37.58 -6.99
N LEU A 79 -0.80 37.33 -6.05
CA LEU A 79 -1.07 36.03 -5.42
C LEU A 79 0.07 35.51 -4.54
N LEU A 80 1.11 36.31 -4.26
CA LEU A 80 2.18 35.91 -3.34
C LEU A 80 1.61 35.59 -1.94
N PRO A 81 2.14 34.56 -1.25
CA PRO A 81 3.29 33.69 -1.60
C PRO A 81 2.94 32.51 -2.53
N PHE A 82 1.71 32.45 -3.02
CA PHE A 82 1.26 31.42 -3.96
C PHE A 82 1.57 31.82 -5.41
N GLN A 83 1.49 30.85 -6.30
CA GLN A 83 1.59 31.03 -7.74
C GLN A 83 0.48 30.21 -8.41
N LEU A 84 -0.01 30.65 -9.56
CA LEU A 84 -0.97 29.87 -10.33
C LEU A 84 -0.31 28.60 -10.86
N TRP A 85 -0.89 27.45 -10.54
CA TRP A 85 -0.45 26.17 -11.05
C TRP A 85 -1.03 25.93 -12.44
N ARG A 86 -0.15 25.72 -13.43
CA ARG A 86 -0.54 25.38 -14.80
C ARG A 86 -0.34 23.88 -15.01
N SER A 87 -1.31 23.07 -14.60
CA SER A 87 -1.40 21.68 -15.10
C SER A 87 -1.61 21.72 -16.62
N GLN A 88 -0.99 20.81 -17.38
CA GLN A 88 -1.19 20.72 -18.84
C GLN A 88 -2.66 20.51 -19.25
N GLN A 89 -3.55 20.16 -18.32
CA GLN A 89 -4.98 20.00 -18.56
C GLN A 89 -5.81 21.27 -18.23
N GLU A 90 -5.20 22.31 -17.67
CA GLU A 90 -5.86 23.56 -17.24
C GLU A 90 -5.11 24.81 -17.77
N LEU A 91 -4.56 24.69 -18.98
CA LEU A 91 -3.56 25.60 -19.57
C LEU A 91 -4.01 27.04 -19.83
N ASN A 92 -5.22 27.47 -19.45
CA ASN A 92 -5.66 28.83 -19.72
C ASN A 92 -6.67 29.36 -18.70
N ILE A 93 -6.19 29.84 -17.56
CA ILE A 93 -7.07 30.40 -16.53
C ILE A 93 -6.45 31.68 -15.94
N GLN A 94 -6.62 32.80 -16.63
CA GLN A 94 -6.77 34.11 -15.96
C GLN A 94 -8.25 34.42 -15.63
N SER A 95 -9.15 33.55 -16.10
CA SER A 95 -10.58 33.49 -15.83
C SER A 95 -11.08 32.14 -16.34
N ILE A 96 -11.75 31.31 -15.53
CA ILE A 96 -12.47 30.16 -16.09
C ILE A 96 -13.77 30.73 -16.59
N SER A 97 -13.74 31.22 -17.83
CA SER A 97 -14.93 31.52 -18.59
C SER A 97 -15.40 30.18 -19.15
N LYS A 98 -16.52 29.70 -18.62
CA LYS A 98 -17.30 28.68 -19.30
C LYS A 98 -18.61 29.37 -19.65
N SER A 99 -18.77 29.74 -20.91
CA SER A 99 -20.02 30.23 -21.48
C SER A 99 -20.99 29.05 -21.56
N SER A 100 -21.56 28.67 -20.43
CA SER A 100 -22.66 27.72 -20.38
C SER A 100 -23.80 28.39 -19.65
N THR A 101 -24.96 28.39 -20.28
CA THR A 101 -26.21 28.80 -19.66
C THR A 101 -26.48 27.90 -18.45
N ILE A 102 -26.54 28.47 -17.25
CA ILE A 102 -26.91 27.72 -16.04
C ILE A 102 -28.41 27.87 -15.87
N ASP A 103 -29.15 26.79 -16.14
CA ASP A 103 -30.60 26.76 -15.96
C ASP A 103 -31.00 26.99 -14.50
N ALA A 104 -32.26 27.38 -14.29
CA ALA A 104 -32.86 27.51 -12.97
C ALA A 104 -32.68 26.22 -12.15
N GLY A 105 -32.18 26.36 -10.92
CA GLY A 105 -31.96 25.26 -9.98
C GLY A 105 -30.71 24.41 -10.27
N LYS A 106 -29.89 24.76 -11.26
CA LYS A 106 -28.63 24.04 -11.57
C LYS A 106 -27.39 24.75 -11.03
N ASP A 107 -26.30 24.00 -10.96
CA ASP A 107 -24.99 24.46 -10.51
C ASP A 107 -23.88 24.20 -11.53
N ALA A 108 -22.86 25.06 -11.50
CA ALA A 108 -21.61 24.89 -12.22
C ALA A 108 -20.43 25.01 -11.25
N THR A 109 -19.43 24.14 -11.39
CA THR A 109 -18.21 24.18 -10.58
C THR A 109 -17.02 24.53 -11.45
N PHE A 110 -16.23 25.50 -11.00
CA PHE A 110 -15.03 26.04 -11.61
C PHE A 110 -13.83 25.72 -10.72
N THR A 111 -12.71 25.23 -11.26
CA THR A 111 -11.55 24.78 -10.47
C THR A 111 -10.27 25.47 -10.91
N PHE A 112 -9.57 26.10 -9.97
CA PHE A 112 -8.29 26.77 -10.20
C PHE A 112 -7.20 26.05 -9.40
N GLY A 113 -6.02 25.86 -9.99
CA GLY A 113 -4.84 25.40 -9.26
C GLY A 113 -4.01 26.57 -8.73
N ILE A 114 -3.75 26.62 -7.43
CA ILE A 114 -2.71 27.47 -6.82
C ILE A 114 -1.64 26.59 -6.19
N THR A 115 -0.40 27.06 -6.11
CA THR A 115 0.73 26.28 -5.59
C THR A 115 1.72 27.18 -4.86
N SER A 116 2.48 26.62 -3.92
CA SER A 116 3.55 27.32 -3.21
C SER A 116 4.85 26.54 -3.35
N TYR A 117 5.88 27.13 -3.95
CA TYR A 117 7.21 26.50 -4.09
C TYR A 117 8.10 26.66 -2.86
N LEU A 118 7.74 27.59 -1.97
CA LEU A 118 8.40 27.81 -0.69
C LEU A 118 7.49 27.37 0.44
N TYR A 119 8.09 26.94 1.55
CA TYR A 119 7.32 26.54 2.72
C TYR A 119 6.63 27.77 3.30
N ILE A 120 5.30 27.73 3.27
CA ILE A 120 4.42 28.72 3.89
C ILE A 120 3.80 28.14 5.15
N GLU A 121 3.49 29.01 6.10
CA GLU A 121 2.91 28.61 7.37
C GLU A 121 1.53 27.97 7.17
N ALA A 122 1.25 26.88 7.88
CA ALA A 122 -0.05 26.22 7.83
C ALA A 122 -1.10 27.02 8.61
N LYS A 123 -1.65 28.05 7.97
CA LYS A 123 -2.72 28.91 8.48
C LYS A 123 -3.76 29.20 7.40
N SER A 124 -4.86 29.84 7.80
CA SER A 124 -5.88 30.32 6.87
C SER A 124 -5.46 31.65 6.25
N TYR A 125 -5.44 31.72 4.92
CA TYR A 125 -5.15 32.95 4.18
C TYR A 125 -6.45 33.49 3.58
N PRO A 126 -6.81 34.77 3.79
CA PRO A 126 -8.00 35.35 3.18
C PRO A 126 -7.83 35.42 1.67
N MET A 127 -8.89 35.17 0.91
CA MET A 127 -8.90 35.32 -0.54
C MET A 127 -10.15 36.05 -1.01
N VAL A 128 -10.05 36.68 -2.17
CA VAL A 128 -11.18 37.36 -2.82
C VAL A 128 -11.42 36.75 -4.19
N ILE A 129 -12.66 36.34 -4.44
CA ILE A 129 -13.11 35.82 -5.74
C ILE A 129 -14.18 36.72 -6.30
N LYS A 130 -14.03 37.06 -7.58
CA LYS A 130 -14.97 37.86 -8.36
C LYS A 130 -15.64 36.96 -9.39
N THR A 131 -16.97 36.90 -9.35
CA THR A 131 -17.80 36.16 -10.29
C THR A 131 -18.67 37.13 -11.07
N THR A 132 -18.54 37.15 -12.39
CA THR A 132 -19.38 37.95 -13.30
C THR A 132 -20.33 37.02 -14.04
N TYR A 133 -21.58 37.45 -14.27
CA TYR A 133 -22.56 36.71 -15.06
C TYR A 133 -23.58 37.66 -15.70
N LYS A 134 -24.27 37.18 -16.74
CA LYS A 134 -25.38 37.90 -17.38
C LYS A 134 -26.71 37.27 -17.00
N ASP A 135 -27.66 38.11 -16.58
CA ASP A 135 -29.05 37.69 -16.37
C ASP A 135 -29.75 37.37 -17.69
N SER A 136 -30.94 36.78 -17.62
CA SER A 136 -31.82 36.55 -18.79
C SER A 136 -32.13 37.80 -19.62
N ASN A 137 -31.96 38.99 -19.01
CA ASN A 137 -32.18 40.29 -19.65
C ASN A 137 -30.89 40.88 -20.26
N GLY A 138 -29.78 40.13 -20.25
CA GLY A 138 -28.48 40.57 -20.75
C GLY A 138 -27.72 41.54 -19.84
N LYS A 139 -28.26 41.88 -18.66
CA LYS A 139 -27.59 42.74 -17.67
C LYS A 139 -26.44 41.99 -17.01
N GLU A 140 -25.26 42.61 -16.97
CA GLU A 140 -24.09 42.09 -16.27
C GLU A 140 -24.18 42.35 -14.76
N ASN A 141 -23.91 41.32 -13.97
CA ASN A 141 -23.84 41.39 -12.52
C ASN A 141 -22.48 40.88 -12.04
N LEU A 142 -21.95 41.52 -10.99
CA LEU A 142 -20.70 41.17 -10.35
C LEU A 142 -20.95 40.77 -8.90
N ILE A 143 -20.53 39.57 -8.52
CA ILE A 143 -20.53 39.06 -7.16
C ILE A 143 -19.09 38.99 -6.67
N THR A 144 -18.78 39.67 -5.58
CA THR A 144 -17.51 39.54 -4.87
C THR A 144 -17.71 38.69 -3.62
N ARG A 145 -16.96 37.61 -3.47
CA ARG A 145 -16.98 36.76 -2.27
C ARG A 145 -15.61 36.70 -1.63
N ASN A 146 -15.59 37.00 -0.34
CA ASN A 146 -14.45 36.73 0.53
C ASN A 146 -14.49 35.26 0.94
N SER A 147 -13.35 34.59 0.86
CA SER A 147 -13.17 33.20 1.27
C SER A 147 -11.80 33.03 1.92
N ILE A 148 -11.41 31.79 2.23
CA ILE A 148 -10.12 31.46 2.81
C ILE A 148 -9.49 30.27 2.08
N VAL A 149 -8.17 30.30 1.92
CA VAL A 149 -7.36 29.11 1.66
C VAL A 149 -6.99 28.52 3.02
N ASP A 150 -7.54 27.37 3.37
CA ASP A 150 -7.18 26.66 4.60
C ASP A 150 -5.98 25.73 4.36
N LEU A 151 -4.82 26.06 4.94
CA LEU A 151 -3.64 25.21 4.90
C LEU A 151 -3.53 24.37 6.17
N VAL A 152 -3.65 23.05 5.99
CA VAL A 152 -3.54 22.09 7.07
C VAL A 152 -2.09 21.65 7.24
N ILE A 153 -1.68 21.48 8.50
CA ILE A 153 -0.35 20.96 8.85
C ILE A 153 -0.16 19.58 8.19
N PRO A 154 0.92 19.38 7.40
CA PRO A 154 1.19 18.10 6.78
C PRO A 154 1.61 17.08 7.84
N ASN A 155 1.37 15.79 7.56
CA ASN A 155 1.82 14.72 8.43
C ASN A 155 3.34 14.83 8.65
N LYS A 156 3.80 14.78 9.91
CA LYS A 156 5.23 14.89 10.28
C LYS A 156 6.11 13.93 9.49
N PHE A 157 5.61 12.74 9.18
CA PHE A 157 6.33 11.76 8.37
C PHE A 157 6.45 12.16 6.90
N TYR A 158 5.44 12.81 6.33
CA TYR A 158 5.50 13.31 4.95
C TYR A 158 6.49 14.46 4.84
N LYS A 159 6.45 15.37 5.82
CA LYS A 159 7.45 16.45 5.95
C LYS A 159 8.86 15.87 6.03
N PHE A 160 9.09 14.91 6.93
CA PHE A 160 10.39 14.25 7.06
C PHE A 160 10.89 13.64 5.74
N MET A 161 10.03 12.92 5.01
CA MET A 161 10.43 12.36 3.70
C MET A 161 10.75 13.45 2.67
N ARG A 162 9.97 14.54 2.63
CA ARG A 162 10.25 15.69 1.75
C ARG A 162 11.58 16.35 2.11
N ASP A 163 11.86 16.53 3.39
CA ASP A 163 13.13 17.10 3.87
C ASP A 163 14.33 16.22 3.47
N LEU A 164 14.18 14.89 3.50
CA LEU A 164 15.21 13.97 2.99
C LEU A 164 15.42 14.12 1.47
N ILE A 165 14.34 14.24 0.70
CA ILE A 165 14.41 14.44 -0.75
C ILE A 165 15.10 15.77 -1.06
N GLU A 166 14.73 16.85 -0.37
CA GLU A 166 15.38 18.15 -0.51
C GLU A 166 16.86 18.11 -0.14
N GLY A 167 17.22 17.37 0.92
CA GLY A 167 18.61 17.14 1.31
C GLY A 167 19.42 16.45 0.20
N ILE A 168 18.86 15.41 -0.42
CA ILE A 168 19.50 14.72 -1.55
C ILE A 168 19.52 15.62 -2.78
N HIS A 169 18.47 16.39 -3.02
CA HIS A 169 18.33 17.28 -4.17
C HIS A 169 19.38 18.41 -4.18
N LYS A 170 19.82 18.86 -3.00
CA LYS A 170 20.94 19.81 -2.87
C LYS A 170 22.27 19.27 -3.43
N VAL A 171 22.46 17.95 -3.41
CA VAL A 171 23.65 17.27 -3.95
C VAL A 171 23.43 16.85 -5.39
N ILE A 172 22.24 16.35 -5.71
CA ILE A 172 21.83 15.90 -7.04
C ILE A 172 20.65 16.77 -7.48
N PRO A 173 20.87 17.85 -8.28
CA PRO A 173 19.85 18.84 -8.64
C PRO A 173 18.85 18.31 -9.69
N ASN A 174 18.25 17.15 -9.40
CA ASN A 174 17.18 16.53 -10.16
C ASN A 174 16.35 15.63 -9.23
N TYR A 175 15.07 15.95 -9.06
CA TYR A 175 14.21 15.22 -8.14
C TYR A 175 13.98 13.75 -8.53
N GLY A 176 14.02 13.40 -9.82
CA GLY A 176 13.89 12.00 -10.23
C GLY A 176 15.07 11.15 -9.72
N PHE A 177 16.30 11.66 -9.85
CA PHE A 177 17.47 11.00 -9.28
C PHE A 177 17.49 11.06 -7.74
N ALA A 178 16.98 12.13 -7.13
CA ALA A 178 16.84 12.22 -5.67
C ALA A 178 15.90 11.13 -5.12
N ILE A 179 14.77 10.88 -5.80
CA ILE A 179 13.85 9.78 -5.47
C ILE A 179 14.55 8.41 -5.62
N ILE A 180 15.31 8.21 -6.70
CA ILE A 180 16.08 6.97 -6.91
C ILE A 180 17.07 6.74 -5.76
N ALA A 181 17.87 7.76 -5.41
CA ALA A 181 18.84 7.70 -4.34
C ALA A 181 18.19 7.43 -2.98
N LEU A 182 17.08 8.11 -2.66
CA LEU A 182 16.30 7.85 -1.45
C LEU A 182 15.84 6.39 -1.39
N THR A 183 15.35 5.86 -2.51
CA THR A 183 14.90 4.46 -2.61
C THR A 183 16.04 3.49 -2.31
N ILE A 184 17.24 3.74 -2.85
CA ILE A 184 18.43 2.94 -2.59
C ILE A 184 18.79 2.97 -1.09
N ILE A 185 18.81 4.15 -0.47
CA ILE A 185 19.12 4.30 0.97
C ILE A 185 18.13 3.50 1.83
N ILE A 186 16.82 3.68 1.58
CA ILE A 186 15.76 2.96 2.28
C ILE A 186 15.94 1.44 2.12
N LYS A 187 16.27 0.98 0.92
CA LYS A 187 16.51 -0.43 0.63
C LYS A 187 17.72 -0.99 1.36
N LEU A 188 18.83 -0.26 1.40
CA LEU A 188 20.01 -0.68 2.15
C LEU A 188 19.73 -0.83 3.64
N ILE A 189 18.97 0.11 4.23
CA ILE A 189 18.56 0.05 5.64
C ILE A 189 17.62 -1.14 5.91
N THR A 190 16.70 -1.42 4.98
CA THR A 190 15.70 -2.49 5.12
C THR A 190 16.20 -3.87 4.67
N HIS A 191 17.36 -3.96 4.01
CA HIS A 191 17.97 -5.18 3.52
C HIS A 191 18.04 -6.35 4.52
N PRO A 192 18.51 -6.19 5.78
CA PRO A 192 18.58 -7.30 6.73
C PRO A 192 17.20 -7.88 7.08
N LEU A 193 16.19 -7.02 7.16
CA LEU A 193 14.81 -7.41 7.36
C LEU A 193 14.31 -8.19 6.13
N THR A 194 14.53 -7.67 4.94
CA THR A 194 14.16 -8.30 3.66
C THR A 194 14.81 -9.68 3.48
N LYS A 195 16.08 -9.85 3.85
CA LYS A 195 16.77 -11.15 3.83
C LYS A 195 16.09 -12.19 4.71
N THR A 196 15.69 -11.80 5.92
CA THR A 196 14.99 -12.69 6.86
C THR A 196 13.61 -13.11 6.32
N GLN A 197 12.91 -12.18 5.68
CA GLN A 197 11.61 -12.43 5.07
C GLN A 197 11.68 -13.40 3.88
N PHE A 198 12.66 -13.22 2.99
CA PHE A 198 12.87 -14.14 1.86
C PHE A 198 13.27 -15.54 2.33
N LYS A 199 14.08 -15.66 3.39
CA LYS A 199 14.41 -16.96 3.99
C LYS A 199 13.16 -17.68 4.50
N SER A 200 12.22 -16.95 5.14
CA SER A 200 10.95 -17.54 5.58
C SER A 200 10.08 -17.98 4.40
N THR A 201 9.99 -17.13 3.37
CA THR A 201 9.22 -17.42 2.15
C THR A 201 9.77 -18.64 1.41
N ALA A 202 11.09 -18.78 1.31
CA ALA A 202 11.74 -19.92 0.69
C ALA A 202 11.43 -21.24 1.42
N LYS A 203 11.44 -21.25 2.76
CA LYS A 203 11.03 -22.41 3.56
C LYS A 203 9.57 -22.77 3.32
N MET A 204 8.69 -21.78 3.24
CA MET A 204 7.27 -21.99 2.93
C MET A 204 7.05 -22.57 1.54
N GLN A 205 7.78 -22.10 0.53
CA GLN A 205 7.71 -22.65 -0.83
C GLN A 205 8.16 -24.11 -0.88
N LYS A 206 9.14 -24.52 -0.06
CA LYS A 206 9.61 -25.92 0.02
C LYS A 206 8.54 -26.89 0.53
N ILE A 207 7.67 -26.48 1.46
CA ILE A 207 6.60 -27.32 2.02
C ILE A 207 5.30 -27.28 1.22
N GLN A 208 5.18 -26.41 0.20
CA GLN A 208 4.02 -26.36 -0.69
C GLN A 208 3.58 -27.71 -1.29
N PRO A 209 4.46 -28.61 -1.78
CA PRO A 209 4.03 -29.90 -2.30
C PRO A 209 3.34 -30.77 -1.24
N GLU A 210 3.78 -30.74 0.02
CA GLU A 210 3.13 -31.47 1.12
C GLU A 210 1.75 -30.87 1.44
N ILE A 211 1.66 -29.53 1.43
CA ILE A 211 0.40 -28.81 1.58
C ILE A 211 -0.58 -29.19 0.47
N LYS A 212 -0.13 -29.28 -0.79
CA LYS A 212 -0.97 -29.72 -1.93
C LYS A 212 -1.46 -31.15 -1.74
N LYS A 213 -0.63 -32.07 -1.25
CA LYS A 213 -1.04 -33.46 -0.94
C LYS A 213 -2.12 -33.51 0.14
N ILE A 214 -2.00 -32.71 1.20
CA ILE A 214 -3.01 -32.60 2.27
C ILE A 214 -4.32 -32.04 1.73
N GLN A 215 -4.26 -30.98 0.92
CA GLN A 215 -5.44 -30.38 0.29
C GLN A 215 -6.14 -31.37 -0.65
N GLN A 216 -5.39 -32.22 -1.35
CA GLN A 216 -5.96 -33.28 -2.18
C GLN A 216 -6.56 -34.42 -1.36
N LYS A 217 -5.93 -34.80 -0.24
CA LYS A 217 -6.40 -35.87 0.66
C LYS A 217 -7.68 -35.49 1.42
N TYR A 218 -7.84 -34.23 1.80
CA TYR A 218 -8.97 -33.73 2.58
C TYR A 218 -9.84 -32.74 1.79
N LYS A 219 -10.05 -32.99 0.49
CA LYS A 219 -10.91 -32.12 -0.36
C LYS A 219 -12.32 -31.93 0.22
N ASP A 220 -12.87 -32.98 0.80
CA ASP A 220 -14.24 -33.00 1.35
C ASP A 220 -14.32 -32.49 2.80
N ASP A 221 -13.17 -32.32 3.48
CA ASP A 221 -13.10 -31.79 4.85
C ASP A 221 -12.11 -30.63 4.95
N PRO A 222 -12.53 -29.41 4.60
CA PRO A 222 -11.68 -28.22 4.65
C PRO A 222 -11.26 -27.84 6.08
N LYS A 223 -11.99 -28.27 7.12
CA LYS A 223 -11.58 -28.01 8.51
C LYS A 223 -10.36 -28.85 8.86
N LYS A 224 -10.41 -30.14 8.56
CA LYS A 224 -9.29 -31.07 8.79
C LYS A 224 -8.09 -30.73 7.90
N ALA A 225 -8.32 -30.34 6.66
CA ALA A 225 -7.27 -29.85 5.76
C ALA A 225 -6.52 -28.65 6.38
N ASN A 226 -7.23 -27.66 6.92
CA ASN A 226 -6.60 -26.48 7.53
C ASN A 226 -5.83 -26.82 8.82
N GLN A 227 -6.35 -27.74 9.64
CA GLN A 227 -5.67 -28.19 10.86
C GLN A 227 -4.35 -28.90 10.53
N GLU A 228 -4.38 -29.79 9.53
CA GLU A 228 -3.22 -30.56 9.11
C GLU A 228 -2.16 -29.68 8.42
N VAL A 229 -2.60 -28.72 7.61
CA VAL A 229 -1.69 -27.68 7.06
C VAL A 229 -1.01 -26.89 8.18
N MET A 230 -1.75 -26.49 9.23
CA MET A 230 -1.17 -25.78 10.37
C MET A 230 -0.19 -26.65 11.16
N ARG A 231 -0.44 -27.97 11.25
CA ARG A 231 0.47 -28.94 11.87
C ARG A 231 1.81 -29.00 11.14
N ILE A 232 1.78 -29.13 9.81
CA ILE A 232 2.99 -29.12 8.96
C ILE A 232 3.79 -27.82 9.11
N TYR A 233 3.11 -26.67 9.15
CA TYR A 233 3.78 -25.37 9.37
C TYR A 233 4.54 -25.34 10.71
N LYS A 234 3.94 -25.89 11.77
CA LYS A 234 4.57 -25.98 13.11
C LYS A 234 5.73 -26.96 13.13
N GLU A 235 5.57 -28.15 12.57
CA GLU A 235 6.62 -29.18 12.49
C GLU A 235 7.86 -28.67 11.75
N HIS A 236 7.65 -27.92 10.66
CA HIS A 236 8.74 -27.34 9.87
C HIS A 236 9.26 -26.00 10.44
N ASN A 237 8.75 -25.53 11.58
CA ASN A 237 9.09 -24.25 12.20
C ASN A 237 9.00 -23.08 11.21
N VAL A 238 7.97 -23.10 10.35
CA VAL A 238 7.70 -22.06 9.36
C VAL A 238 6.55 -21.20 9.86
N SER A 239 6.82 -19.91 10.08
CA SER A 239 5.77 -18.96 10.47
C SER A 239 4.93 -18.59 9.25
N MET A 240 3.61 -18.82 9.32
CA MET A 240 2.66 -18.38 8.28
C MET A 240 2.72 -16.86 8.07
N PHE A 241 3.05 -16.10 9.12
CA PHE A 241 3.21 -14.65 9.07
C PHE A 241 4.55 -14.18 8.49
N GLY A 242 5.57 -15.04 8.43
CA GLY A 242 6.89 -14.65 7.92
C GLY A 242 6.91 -14.33 6.42
N GLY A 243 5.94 -14.86 5.66
CA GLY A 243 5.78 -14.58 4.23
C GLY A 243 4.98 -13.31 3.92
N CYS A 244 4.13 -12.83 4.85
CA CYS A 244 3.41 -11.56 4.70
C CYS A 244 4.04 -10.39 5.48
N LEU A 245 5.07 -10.67 6.29
CA LEU A 245 5.87 -9.67 6.99
C LEU A 245 6.47 -8.58 6.07
N PRO A 246 6.91 -8.87 4.82
CA PRO A 246 7.29 -7.82 3.87
C PRO A 246 6.20 -6.78 3.69
N LEU A 247 4.95 -7.24 3.52
CA LEU A 247 3.83 -6.36 3.31
C LEU A 247 3.59 -5.49 4.54
N LEU A 248 3.68 -6.05 5.75
CA LEU A 248 3.34 -5.32 6.99
C LEU A 248 4.28 -4.15 7.30
N VAL A 249 5.58 -4.27 7.04
CA VAL A 249 6.54 -3.15 7.20
C VAL A 249 6.54 -2.24 5.97
N GLN A 250 6.33 -2.81 4.78
CA GLN A 250 6.30 -2.05 3.54
C GLN A 250 5.08 -1.13 3.44
N TRP A 251 3.91 -1.55 3.93
CA TRP A 251 2.68 -0.75 3.83
C TRP A 251 2.80 0.63 4.51
N PRO A 252 3.21 0.75 5.79
CA PRO A 252 3.41 2.06 6.43
C PRO A 252 4.42 2.94 5.68
N LEU A 253 5.56 2.36 5.28
CA LEU A 253 6.60 3.07 4.55
C LEU A 253 6.10 3.56 3.18
N LEU A 254 5.33 2.73 2.48
CA LEU A 254 4.70 3.06 1.21
C LEU A 254 3.71 4.21 1.38
N PHE A 255 2.83 4.16 2.39
CA PHE A 255 1.84 5.23 2.64
C PHE A 255 2.52 6.55 2.98
N VAL A 256 3.61 6.50 3.75
CA VAL A 256 4.41 7.69 4.10
C VAL A 256 5.05 8.28 2.85
N LEU A 257 5.71 7.46 2.04
CA LEU A 257 6.39 7.94 0.86
C LEU A 257 5.41 8.38 -0.24
N PHE A 258 4.33 7.63 -0.45
CA PHE A 258 3.28 8.02 -1.39
C PHE A 258 2.70 9.38 -1.02
N GLY A 259 2.33 9.59 0.25
CA GLY A 259 1.83 10.88 0.72
C GLY A 259 2.85 12.02 0.60
N ALA A 260 4.14 11.71 0.73
CA ALA A 260 5.21 12.69 0.57
C ALA A 260 5.43 13.10 -0.90
N LEU A 261 5.42 12.13 -1.82
CA LEU A 261 5.67 12.33 -3.25
C LEU A 261 4.45 12.84 -4.01
N ASN A 262 3.25 12.47 -3.56
CA ASN A 262 2.02 12.87 -4.24
C ASN A 262 1.80 14.38 -4.11
N ASN A 263 1.48 15.00 -5.24
CA ASN A 263 1.07 16.40 -5.32
C ASN A 263 2.08 17.41 -4.73
N TYR A 264 3.37 17.08 -4.70
CA TYR A 264 4.40 17.95 -4.15
C TYR A 264 4.75 19.07 -5.14
N ALA A 265 4.62 20.33 -4.71
CA ALA A 265 4.72 21.50 -5.59
C ALA A 265 6.07 21.62 -6.32
N PRO A 266 7.25 21.40 -5.70
CA PRO A 266 8.53 21.47 -6.42
C PRO A 266 8.69 20.50 -7.60
N PHE A 267 7.92 19.41 -7.62
CA PHE A 267 7.96 18.42 -8.70
C PHE A 267 7.34 18.93 -10.01
N ASN A 268 6.58 20.01 -9.94
CA ASN A 268 5.94 20.67 -11.07
C ASN A 268 6.90 21.22 -12.11
N THR A 269 8.07 21.70 -11.67
CA THR A 269 9.08 22.32 -12.53
C THR A 269 10.23 21.34 -12.84
N SER A 270 10.18 20.14 -12.28
CA SER A 270 11.26 19.16 -12.36
C SER A 270 11.12 18.23 -13.56
N ARG A 271 12.03 18.36 -14.53
CA ARG A 271 12.14 17.45 -15.68
C ARG A 271 12.89 16.18 -15.31
N PHE A 272 12.45 15.04 -15.85
CA PHE A 272 13.15 13.77 -15.69
C PHE A 272 13.01 12.90 -16.93
N LEU A 273 14.13 12.59 -17.59
CA LEU A 273 14.16 11.84 -18.85
C LEU A 273 13.23 12.49 -19.90
N TRP A 274 12.19 11.79 -20.38
CA TRP A 274 11.20 12.33 -21.33
C TRP A 274 10.06 13.11 -20.66
N LEU A 275 10.01 13.15 -19.32
CA LEU A 275 8.95 13.81 -18.57
C LEU A 275 9.25 15.31 -18.42
N SER A 276 8.32 16.15 -18.88
CA SER A 276 8.38 17.60 -18.72
C SER A 276 8.21 18.05 -17.27
N ASN A 277 7.46 17.29 -16.48
CA ASN A 277 7.35 17.43 -15.04
C ASN A 277 7.08 16.05 -14.43
N ILE A 278 7.47 15.84 -13.19
CA ILE A 278 7.28 14.54 -12.52
C ILE A 278 6.02 14.49 -11.65
N ASN A 279 5.19 15.54 -11.65
CA ASN A 279 3.96 15.60 -10.85
C ASN A 279 2.67 15.27 -11.64
N SER A 280 2.67 15.51 -12.95
CA SER A 280 1.53 15.27 -13.83
C SER A 280 1.64 13.91 -14.51
N PRO A 281 0.53 13.17 -14.71
CA PRO A 281 0.56 11.85 -15.36
C PRO A 281 1.29 11.85 -16.71
N ASP A 282 2.00 10.76 -17.01
CA ASP A 282 2.78 10.60 -18.24
C ASP A 282 1.88 10.53 -19.48
N THR A 283 2.02 11.50 -20.39
CA THR A 283 1.27 11.58 -21.65
C THR A 283 1.62 10.47 -22.62
N TYR A 284 2.85 9.95 -22.58
CA TYR A 284 3.33 8.92 -23.51
C TYR A 284 3.09 7.49 -22.99
N TYR A 285 2.56 7.34 -21.77
CA TYR A 285 2.32 6.05 -21.11
C TYR A 285 3.55 5.13 -21.00
N ILE A 286 4.76 5.68 -21.10
CA ILE A 286 6.01 4.92 -20.97
C ILE A 286 6.20 4.48 -19.52
N MET A 287 5.89 5.34 -18.56
CA MET A 287 6.01 5.03 -17.13
C MET A 287 5.13 3.84 -16.69
N PRO A 288 3.82 3.78 -17.01
CA PRO A 288 3.00 2.59 -16.77
C PRO A 288 3.56 1.29 -17.35
N VAL A 289 4.14 1.33 -18.56
CA VAL A 289 4.78 0.16 -19.18
C VAL A 289 6.02 -0.27 -18.41
N LEU A 290 6.86 0.67 -17.98
CA LEU A 290 8.03 0.37 -17.15
C LEU A 290 7.64 -0.23 -15.80
N VAL A 291 6.57 0.28 -15.18
CA VAL A 291 6.01 -0.27 -13.95
C VAL A 291 5.54 -1.71 -14.16
N PHE A 292 4.83 -1.98 -15.27
CA PHE A 292 4.43 -3.34 -15.64
C PHE A 292 5.66 -4.26 -15.73
N LEU A 293 6.66 -3.86 -16.52
CA LEU A 293 7.87 -4.66 -16.75
C LEU A 293 8.65 -4.90 -15.45
N SER A 294 8.84 -3.87 -14.63
CA SER A 294 9.59 -3.97 -13.37
C SER A 294 8.86 -4.85 -12.36
N MET A 295 7.55 -4.69 -12.20
CA MET A 295 6.74 -5.52 -11.30
C MET A 295 6.63 -6.96 -11.78
N PHE A 296 6.51 -7.17 -13.09
CA PHE A 296 6.49 -8.50 -13.68
C PHE A 296 7.82 -9.22 -13.44
N LEU A 297 8.95 -8.54 -13.68
CA LEU A 297 10.29 -9.09 -13.43
C LEU A 297 10.50 -9.41 -11.94
N GLN A 298 10.08 -8.51 -11.05
CA GLN A 298 10.11 -8.72 -9.59
C GLN A 298 9.28 -9.92 -9.18
N SER A 299 8.06 -10.04 -9.70
CA SER A 299 7.14 -11.13 -9.35
C SER A 299 7.63 -12.48 -9.86
N LYS A 300 8.25 -12.51 -11.06
CA LYS A 300 8.88 -13.72 -11.62
C LYS A 300 10.10 -14.13 -10.81
N THR A 301 10.95 -13.17 -10.41
CA THR A 301 12.18 -13.44 -9.63
C THR A 301 11.89 -13.90 -8.20
N SER A 302 10.73 -13.53 -7.64
CA SER A 302 10.32 -13.94 -6.29
C SER A 302 9.98 -15.43 -6.16
N GLN A 303 9.94 -16.17 -7.28
CA GLN A 303 9.62 -17.59 -7.31
C GLN A 303 10.90 -18.42 -7.29
N LEU A 304 10.96 -19.43 -6.42
CA LEU A 304 12.05 -20.40 -6.44
C LEU A 304 12.01 -21.22 -7.75
N PRO A 305 13.15 -21.34 -8.46
CA PRO A 305 13.26 -22.22 -9.62
C PRO A 305 12.92 -23.67 -9.24
N GLY A 306 12.09 -24.34 -10.04
CA GLY A 306 11.75 -25.76 -9.85
C GLY A 306 10.55 -26.06 -8.95
N VAL A 307 9.87 -25.04 -8.40
CA VAL A 307 8.61 -25.23 -7.66
C VAL A 307 7.42 -24.92 -8.55
N GLU A 308 6.51 -25.88 -8.74
CA GLU A 308 5.29 -25.66 -9.53
C GLU A 308 4.39 -24.59 -8.90
N MET A 309 4.13 -23.53 -9.68
CA MET A 309 3.23 -22.45 -9.27
C MET A 309 1.79 -22.97 -9.08
N ASP A 310 1.25 -22.73 -7.89
CA ASP A 310 -0.19 -22.85 -7.65
C ASP A 310 -0.96 -21.80 -8.48
N SER A 311 -2.22 -22.09 -8.80
CA SER A 311 -3.12 -21.21 -9.58
C SER A 311 -3.20 -19.79 -8.98
N ASN A 312 -3.21 -19.68 -7.64
CA ASN A 312 -3.21 -18.39 -6.95
C ASN A 312 -1.92 -17.59 -7.20
N THR A 313 -0.76 -18.24 -7.21
CA THR A 313 0.54 -17.59 -7.46
C THR A 313 0.66 -17.16 -8.93
N LYS A 314 0.10 -17.95 -9.87
CA LYS A 314 0.03 -17.60 -11.29
C LYS A 314 -0.78 -16.32 -11.50
N MET A 315 -1.98 -16.27 -10.91
CA MET A 315 -2.82 -15.07 -10.99
C MET A 315 -2.08 -13.85 -10.44
N MET A 316 -1.45 -13.95 -9.26
CA MET A 316 -0.70 -12.82 -8.69
C MET A 316 0.47 -12.38 -9.58
N THR A 317 1.18 -13.31 -10.21
CA THR A 317 2.37 -13.00 -11.02
C THR A 317 2.02 -12.29 -12.32
N TYR A 318 0.95 -12.72 -13.00
CA TYR A 318 0.60 -12.21 -14.32
C TYR A 318 -0.45 -11.11 -14.28
N PHE A 319 -1.45 -11.21 -13.40
CA PHE A 319 -2.59 -10.30 -13.39
C PHE A 319 -2.31 -9.03 -12.57
N LEU A 320 -1.59 -9.14 -11.45
CA LEU A 320 -1.29 -7.99 -10.59
C LEU A 320 -0.54 -6.87 -11.33
N PRO A 321 0.56 -7.15 -12.07
CA PRO A 321 1.29 -6.09 -12.76
C PRO A 321 0.42 -5.36 -13.79
N VAL A 322 -0.53 -6.06 -14.43
CA VAL A 322 -1.44 -5.46 -15.43
C VAL A 322 -2.39 -4.46 -14.77
N ILE A 323 -3.07 -4.85 -13.68
CA ILE A 323 -3.95 -3.93 -12.94
C ILE A 323 -3.17 -2.70 -12.48
N PHE A 324 -1.98 -2.93 -11.96
CA PHE A 324 -1.16 -1.87 -11.42
C PHE A 324 -0.69 -0.89 -12.50
N ALA A 325 -0.37 -1.39 -13.69
CA ALA A 325 -0.06 -0.55 -14.84
C ALA A 325 -1.26 0.29 -15.29
N VAL A 326 -2.48 -0.27 -15.27
CA VAL A 326 -3.71 0.50 -15.56
C VAL A 326 -3.92 1.60 -14.53
N TRP A 327 -3.66 1.36 -13.25
CA TRP A 327 -3.73 2.40 -12.23
C TRP A 327 -2.62 3.45 -12.37
N ALA A 328 -1.41 3.02 -12.74
CA ALA A 328 -0.26 3.91 -12.94
C ALA A 328 -0.52 4.99 -14.00
N ILE A 329 -1.43 4.76 -14.96
CA ILE A 329 -1.85 5.75 -15.95
C ILE A 329 -2.37 7.05 -15.31
N LYS A 330 -3.01 6.95 -14.14
CA LYS A 330 -3.61 8.10 -13.44
C LYS A 330 -2.70 8.70 -12.38
N TRP A 331 -1.55 8.11 -12.11
CA TRP A 331 -0.69 8.52 -11.00
C TRP A 331 0.42 9.46 -11.46
N SER A 332 0.91 10.24 -10.50
CA SER A 332 2.06 11.12 -10.70
C SER A 332 3.34 10.31 -10.96
N PRO A 333 4.15 10.67 -11.97
CA PRO A 333 5.39 9.98 -12.30
C PRO A 333 6.38 9.88 -11.13
N SER A 334 6.37 10.82 -10.19
CA SER A 334 7.22 10.79 -8.99
C SER A 334 7.05 9.48 -8.20
N ILE A 335 5.81 9.04 -8.04
CA ILE A 335 5.49 7.77 -7.38
C ILE A 335 5.94 6.58 -8.24
N LEU A 336 5.77 6.68 -9.56
CA LEU A 336 6.13 5.61 -10.48
C LEU A 336 7.66 5.41 -10.55
N ILE A 337 8.45 6.49 -10.51
CA ILE A 337 9.92 6.45 -10.44
C ILE A 337 10.34 5.65 -9.20
N TYR A 338 9.76 5.96 -8.04
CA TYR A 338 10.00 5.18 -6.82
C TYR A 338 9.65 3.72 -7.02
N TRP A 339 8.47 3.42 -7.58
CA TRP A 339 7.98 2.05 -7.73
C TRP A 339 8.88 1.21 -8.64
N ILE A 340 9.26 1.75 -9.79
CA ILE A 340 10.17 1.11 -10.74
C ILE A 340 11.51 0.82 -10.06
N THR A 341 12.08 1.83 -9.40
CA THR A 341 13.37 1.70 -8.70
C THR A 341 13.31 0.66 -7.59
N PHE A 342 12.25 0.69 -6.78
CA PHE A 342 12.00 -0.28 -5.72
C PHE A 342 11.91 -1.71 -6.25
N SER A 343 11.17 -1.92 -7.34
CA SER A 343 11.04 -3.23 -7.98
C SER A 343 12.36 -3.74 -8.54
N LEU A 344 13.15 -2.88 -9.21
CA LEU A 344 14.45 -3.25 -9.77
C LEU A 344 15.47 -3.61 -8.70
N ILE A 345 15.55 -2.83 -7.62
CA ILE A 345 16.44 -3.17 -6.48
C ILE A 345 15.99 -4.49 -5.86
N ALA A 346 14.68 -4.70 -5.68
CA ALA A 346 14.16 -5.94 -5.13
C ALA A 346 14.50 -7.16 -6.00
N VAL A 347 14.48 -7.04 -7.34
CA VAL A 347 14.95 -8.10 -8.24
C VAL A 347 16.41 -8.46 -7.96
N GLY A 348 17.27 -7.44 -7.81
CA GLY A 348 18.68 -7.63 -7.45
C GLY A 348 18.85 -8.35 -6.11
N GLU A 349 18.19 -7.85 -5.06
CA GLU A 349 18.22 -8.45 -3.73
C GLU A 349 17.74 -9.90 -3.74
N GLN A 350 16.59 -10.16 -4.38
CA GLN A 350 16.01 -11.50 -4.50
C GLN A 350 16.95 -12.46 -5.21
N THR A 351 17.56 -12.02 -6.31
CA THR A 351 18.49 -12.87 -7.07
C THR A 351 19.69 -13.26 -6.23
N ILE A 352 20.28 -12.32 -5.48
CA ILE A 352 21.43 -12.59 -4.59
C ILE A 352 21.03 -13.55 -3.47
N ILE A 353 19.89 -13.29 -2.82
CA ILE A 353 19.42 -14.10 -1.69
C ILE A 353 19.07 -15.53 -2.15
N LEU A 354 18.35 -15.69 -3.26
CA LEU A 354 17.96 -16.99 -3.80
C LEU A 354 19.16 -17.80 -4.26
N ARG A 355 20.18 -17.17 -4.86
CA ARG A 355 21.46 -17.83 -5.16
C ARG A 355 22.11 -18.36 -3.89
N GLY A 356 22.17 -17.55 -2.83
CA GLY A 356 22.71 -17.98 -1.53
C GLY A 356 21.94 -19.15 -0.91
N ILE A 357 20.61 -19.16 -1.03
CA ILE A 357 19.76 -20.26 -0.54
C ILE A 357 19.97 -21.52 -1.38
N ARG A 358 20.09 -21.42 -2.71
CA ARG A 358 20.34 -22.55 -3.61
C ARG A 358 21.67 -23.24 -3.30
N VAL A 359 22.75 -22.48 -3.18
CA VAL A 359 24.07 -23.00 -2.83
C VAL A 359 24.02 -23.74 -1.48
N ALA A 360 23.32 -23.18 -0.48
CA ALA A 360 23.16 -23.84 0.81
C ALA A 360 22.30 -25.13 0.76
N MET A 361 21.49 -25.33 -0.28
CA MET A 361 20.66 -26.53 -0.47
C MET A 361 21.32 -27.60 -1.34
N GLU A 362 22.17 -27.20 -2.30
CA GLU A 362 22.94 -28.11 -3.18
C GLU A 362 24.17 -28.71 -2.48
N GLN A 363 24.62 -28.15 -1.36
CA GLN A 363 25.62 -28.80 -0.51
C GLN A 363 25.07 -30.15 -0.04
N PRO A 364 25.68 -31.29 -0.43
CA PRO A 364 25.23 -32.58 0.05
C PRO A 364 25.38 -32.59 1.57
N LYS A 365 24.31 -32.98 2.28
CA LYS A 365 24.40 -33.37 3.70
C LYS A 365 25.20 -34.67 3.88
N GLY A 366 26.35 -34.78 3.24
CA GLY A 366 27.28 -35.90 3.32
C GLY A 366 28.41 -35.56 4.28
N GLN A 367 28.10 -35.33 5.56
CA GLN A 367 29.11 -35.37 6.66
C GLN A 367 28.52 -35.33 8.08
N SER A 368 27.25 -35.73 8.28
CA SER A 368 26.64 -35.80 9.63
C SER A 368 26.16 -37.20 10.01
N LYS A 369 26.58 -38.25 9.28
CA LYS A 369 26.10 -39.64 9.49
C LYS A 369 27.19 -40.71 9.45
N SER A 370 28.46 -40.38 9.70
CA SER A 370 29.56 -41.35 9.70
C SER A 370 30.36 -41.39 11.01
N ARG A 371 29.70 -41.13 12.16
CA ARG A 371 30.38 -41.22 13.48
C ARG A 371 29.71 -42.14 14.48
N ILE A 372 28.76 -42.95 14.06
CA ILE A 372 28.18 -44.00 14.89
C ILE A 372 28.05 -45.22 13.98
N VAL A 373 28.62 -46.34 14.41
CA VAL A 373 28.70 -47.63 13.71
C VAL A 373 29.87 -47.75 12.73
N GLU A 374 31.08 -47.93 13.26
CA GLU A 374 32.09 -48.85 12.69
C GLU A 374 33.19 -49.05 13.75
N GLU A 375 32.93 -49.89 14.75
CA GLU A 375 33.99 -50.53 15.55
C GLU A 375 33.46 -51.89 16.02
N GLU A 376 33.44 -52.86 15.11
CA GLU A 376 33.34 -54.28 15.45
C GLU A 376 34.74 -54.92 15.46
N LEU A 377 35.08 -55.44 16.65
CA LEU A 377 35.93 -56.59 17.01
C LEU A 377 37.29 -56.85 16.31
N PRO A 378 38.33 -57.06 17.13
CA PRO A 378 39.38 -58.05 16.88
C PRO A 378 39.21 -59.29 17.77
N GLN A 379 39.25 -60.48 17.16
CA GLN A 379 39.38 -61.77 17.84
C GLN A 379 40.77 -61.95 18.48
N ARG A 380 40.83 -62.49 19.71
CA ARG A 380 41.91 -63.39 20.20
C ARG A 380 41.57 -64.05 21.56
N GLU A 381 41.41 -65.38 21.49
CA GLU A 381 41.66 -66.51 22.43
C GLU A 381 41.56 -66.39 23.98
N LEU A 382 41.00 -67.47 24.57
CA LEU A 382 40.77 -67.78 26.00
C LEU A 382 42.06 -67.93 26.84
N PRO A 383 41.98 -67.73 28.18
CA PRO A 383 41.84 -68.89 29.08
C PRO A 383 40.89 -68.69 30.30
N GLU A 384 40.13 -69.76 30.57
CA GLU A 384 39.92 -70.45 31.85
C GLU A 384 39.97 -69.69 33.19
N GLN A 385 38.85 -69.63 33.94
CA GLN A 385 38.63 -70.31 35.23
C GLN A 385 37.59 -69.62 36.17
N ILE A 386 36.69 -70.46 36.72
CA ILE A 386 36.01 -70.42 38.04
C ILE A 386 35.08 -69.20 38.29
N GLY A 387 33.80 -69.29 38.64
CA GLY A 387 32.93 -70.34 39.17
C GLY A 387 31.78 -69.64 39.92
N THR A 388 30.76 -70.42 40.28
CA THR A 388 29.78 -70.20 41.37
C THR A 388 28.53 -69.31 41.20
N HIS A 389 27.39 -70.05 41.19
CA HIS A 389 26.23 -69.96 42.09
C HIS A 389 24.93 -69.20 41.68
N GLU A 390 23.90 -70.03 41.46
CA GLU A 390 22.56 -70.04 42.10
C GLU A 390 21.51 -68.98 41.68
N GLN A 391 20.40 -69.43 41.06
CA GLN A 391 19.06 -69.69 41.66
C GLN A 391 18.28 -68.37 41.94
N SER A 392 16.97 -68.21 41.77
CA SER A 392 15.83 -69.07 41.48
C SER A 392 14.59 -68.18 41.23
N GLN A 393 13.62 -68.69 40.46
CA GLN A 393 12.14 -68.66 40.66
C GLN A 393 11.43 -67.33 40.98
N VAL A 394 10.51 -66.83 40.14
CA VAL A 394 9.08 -67.22 40.04
C VAL A 394 8.37 -67.31 41.40
N THR A 395 7.43 -66.38 41.70
CA THR A 395 6.02 -66.67 42.07
C THR A 395 5.25 -65.42 42.56
N LYS A 396 4.19 -65.10 41.81
CA LYS A 396 2.83 -64.62 42.18
C LYS A 396 2.66 -63.51 43.24
N GLU A 397 1.88 -62.50 42.85
CA GLU A 397 0.51 -62.38 43.39
C GLU A 397 -0.46 -61.74 42.38
N LYS A 398 -1.66 -62.31 42.29
CA LYS A 398 -2.74 -62.03 41.35
C LYS A 398 -4.04 -62.10 42.17
N LYS A 399 -4.88 -61.06 42.14
CA LYS A 399 -6.36 -61.08 42.21
C LYS A 399 -6.89 -59.63 42.31
N GLU A 400 -7.54 -59.05 41.29
CA GLU A 400 -8.89 -59.32 40.76
C GLU A 400 -10.00 -58.67 41.62
N LYS A 401 -10.75 -57.69 41.07
CA LYS A 401 -12.19 -57.79 40.75
C LYS A 401 -12.77 -56.49 40.19
N GLU A 402 -13.95 -56.64 39.61
CA GLU A 402 -14.58 -55.93 38.50
C GLU A 402 -15.98 -55.39 38.92
N VAL A 403 -16.54 -54.47 38.11
CA VAL A 403 -17.97 -54.12 37.91
C VAL A 403 -18.71 -53.10 38.83
N LYS A 404 -19.46 -52.21 38.14
CA LYS A 404 -20.38 -51.08 38.51
C LYS A 404 -21.76 -51.57 39.09
N PRO A 405 -22.88 -50.77 39.16
CA PRO A 405 -23.21 -49.34 39.40
C PRO A 405 -24.31 -49.13 40.52
N VAL A 406 -24.84 -47.88 40.68
CA VAL A 406 -26.28 -47.50 40.92
C VAL A 406 -26.62 -46.60 42.15
N LYS A 407 -27.45 -45.57 41.86
CA LYS A 407 -28.51 -44.85 42.65
C LYS A 407 -28.23 -43.53 43.41
N THR A 408 -28.75 -42.49 42.77
CA THR A 408 -29.39 -41.22 43.18
C THR A 408 -30.07 -41.15 44.58
N LYS A 409 -30.00 -39.97 45.24
CA LYS A 409 -31.18 -39.26 45.83
C LYS A 409 -30.91 -37.82 46.34
N LYS A 410 -31.76 -36.89 45.85
CA LYS A 410 -32.46 -35.74 46.48
C LYS A 410 -31.71 -34.49 47.05
N ASN A 411 -31.76 -33.38 46.28
CA ASN A 411 -32.44 -32.04 46.46
C ASN A 411 -32.73 -31.48 47.89
N PRO A 412 -32.94 -30.14 48.15
CA PRO A 412 -33.45 -29.11 47.20
C PRO A 412 -33.05 -27.60 47.32
N ARG A 413 -33.28 -26.88 46.19
CA ARG A 413 -33.81 -25.50 45.96
C ARG A 413 -33.39 -24.26 46.81
N SER A 414 -33.00 -23.18 46.10
CA SER A 414 -33.76 -21.90 45.93
C SER A 414 -33.04 -21.02 44.87
N LYS A 415 -33.65 -20.72 43.70
CA LYS A 415 -34.48 -19.55 43.32
C LYS A 415 -33.83 -18.17 43.57
N GLN A 416 -33.46 -17.45 42.50
CA GLN A 416 -34.18 -16.25 42.05
C GLN A 416 -33.67 -15.70 40.70
N GLU A 417 -34.61 -15.55 39.76
CA GLU A 417 -34.56 -14.71 38.57
C GLU A 417 -34.66 -13.22 38.92
N LYS A 418 -34.21 -12.36 38.00
CA LYS A 418 -34.85 -11.13 37.48
C LYS A 418 -33.74 -10.16 37.00
N LYS A 419 -33.88 -9.41 35.92
CA LYS A 419 -34.85 -9.32 34.83
C LYS A 419 -34.19 -8.46 33.75
#